data_AF-A0A926EKS8-F1
#
_entry.id   AF-A0A926EKS8-F1
#
_cell.length_a   1.000
_cell.length_b   1.000
_cell.length_c   1.000
_cell.angle_alpha   90.00
_cell.angle_beta   90.00
_cell.angle_gamma   90.00
#
_symmetry.space_group_name_H-M   'P 1'
#
loop_
_entity.id
_entity.type
_entity.pdbx_description
1 polymer ?
#
loop_
_entity_poly.entity_id
_entity_poly.type
_entity_poly.pdbx_seq_one_letter_code
_entity_poly.pdbx_strand_id
1 'polypeptide(L)'
;MVIKKKLIKYNHSGINKPVYIVIHETDNTDIGADAERHYKYFNGGDRGASAHYVVDDKQVIQLVEHSVQSWHNGKKYVSNPSVPQCNNSNSIGIEICVNQDGDYSKAVANAVELTRKLMKEFNIPVDRVIRHYDSCGKQCPAKMLREPKLWTYFKKAIQGVQKDEEYEKAVQNLVLEGIIGSPAAWTSINLKNVPALISKIGIRLFDVITYDMAVAKMVEAKIINSPGVWQDKKYIEQNVRDLIVKVSGYLG
;
A
#
# COMPACT_ATOMS: atom_id res chain seq x y z
N MET A 1 8.29 -11.02 4.49
CA MET A 1 9.10 -10.53 5.64
C MET A 1 8.77 -11.22 6.96
N VAL A 2 9.81 -11.55 7.76
CA VAL A 2 9.69 -12.09 9.13
C VAL A 2 9.63 -10.93 10.13
N ILE A 3 8.65 -10.96 11.04
CA ILE A 3 8.51 -10.00 12.14
C ILE A 3 9.07 -10.65 13.41
N LYS A 4 10.10 -10.04 14.01
CA LYS A 4 10.67 -10.51 15.28
C LYS A 4 9.94 -9.84 16.43
N LYS A 5 9.32 -10.61 17.31
CA LYS A 5 8.65 -10.09 18.50
C LYS A 5 9.64 -9.98 19.65
N LYS A 6 9.95 -8.75 20.09
CA LYS A 6 10.86 -8.45 21.20
C LYS A 6 10.24 -7.36 22.07
N LEU A 7 9.32 -7.76 22.94
CA LEU A 7 8.56 -6.82 23.76
C LEU A 7 9.47 -6.08 24.75
N ILE A 8 9.31 -4.77 24.84
CA ILE A 8 10.08 -3.91 25.75
C ILE A 8 9.48 -3.91 27.16
N LYS A 9 10.32 -3.73 28.18
CA LYS A 9 9.89 -3.72 29.59
C LYS A 9 9.28 -2.39 30.06
N TYR A 10 9.64 -1.29 29.41
CA TYR A 10 9.28 0.09 29.80
C TYR A 10 8.59 0.80 28.64
N ASN A 11 8.17 2.06 28.84
CA ASN A 11 7.70 2.97 27.79
C ASN A 11 6.36 2.60 27.14
N HIS A 12 5.50 1.84 27.81
CA HIS A 12 4.15 1.57 27.35
C HIS A 12 3.23 1.45 28.56
N SER A 13 1.98 1.87 28.39
CA SER A 13 0.96 1.75 29.42
C SER A 13 -0.42 2.06 28.85
N GLY A 14 -1.44 1.45 29.42
CA GLY A 14 -2.82 1.66 29.00
C GLY A 14 -3.25 0.76 27.83
N ILE A 15 -4.49 0.94 27.40
CA ILE A 15 -5.15 0.13 26.37
C ILE A 15 -5.04 0.85 25.03
N ASN A 16 -4.74 0.12 23.97
CA ASN A 16 -4.81 0.60 22.60
C ASN A 16 -5.94 -0.09 21.84
N LYS A 17 -6.72 0.71 21.11
CA LYS A 17 -7.77 0.27 20.17
C LYS A 17 -7.48 0.88 18.81
N PRO A 18 -6.54 0.29 18.04
CA PRO A 18 -5.96 0.96 16.89
C PRO A 18 -6.97 1.12 15.77
N VAL A 19 -7.15 2.38 15.35
CA VAL A 19 -7.90 2.75 14.15
C VAL A 19 -7.06 3.59 13.18
N TYR A 20 -5.82 3.91 13.57
CA TYR A 20 -4.81 4.62 12.78
C TYR A 20 -3.49 3.85 12.75
N ILE A 21 -2.70 4.08 11.71
CA ILE A 21 -1.27 3.72 11.66
C ILE A 21 -0.48 5.01 11.46
N VAL A 22 0.51 5.25 12.31
CA VAL A 22 1.35 6.46 12.27
C VAL A 22 2.76 6.09 11.84
N ILE A 23 3.19 6.65 10.71
CA ILE A 23 4.54 6.47 10.18
C ILE A 23 5.47 7.52 10.77
N HIS A 24 6.60 7.05 11.29
CA HIS A 24 7.69 7.85 11.85
C HIS A 24 9.01 7.51 11.18
N GLU A 25 9.98 8.39 11.41
CA GLU A 25 11.39 8.10 11.16
C GLU A 25 12.15 8.37 12.44
N THR A 26 13.13 7.50 12.71
CA THR A 26 13.93 7.54 13.94
C THR A 26 14.74 8.82 14.11
N ASP A 27 14.97 9.56 13.02
CA ASP A 27 15.85 10.75 12.93
C ASP A 27 17.29 10.49 13.44
N ASN A 28 17.63 9.21 13.61
CA ASN A 28 18.91 8.76 14.12
C ASN A 28 19.75 8.25 12.95
N THR A 29 20.62 9.11 12.44
CA THR A 29 21.48 8.81 11.28
C THR A 29 22.81 8.16 11.68
N ASP A 30 23.05 7.94 12.98
CA ASP A 30 24.28 7.28 13.47
C ASP A 30 24.47 5.93 12.77
N ILE A 31 25.72 5.60 12.45
CA ILE A 31 26.10 4.26 12.01
C ILE A 31 25.67 3.24 13.07
N GLY A 32 24.99 2.17 12.65
CA GLY A 32 24.47 1.13 13.52
C GLY A 32 23.17 1.48 14.26
N ALA A 33 22.51 2.60 13.95
CA ALA A 33 21.16 2.91 14.45
C ALA A 33 20.05 2.12 13.76
N ASP A 34 20.23 0.80 13.70
CA ASP A 34 19.28 -0.16 13.15
C ASP A 34 18.13 -0.49 14.13
N ALA A 35 17.24 -1.42 13.75
CA ALA A 35 16.09 -1.77 14.57
C ALA A 35 16.51 -2.42 15.90
N GLU A 36 17.62 -3.15 15.94
CA GLU A 36 18.13 -3.78 17.16
C GLU A 36 18.70 -2.75 18.14
N ARG A 37 19.40 -1.71 17.66
CA ARG A 37 19.85 -0.60 18.52
C ARG A 37 18.66 0.14 19.14
N HIS A 38 17.61 0.39 18.37
CA HIS A 38 16.40 1.03 18.89
C HIS A 38 15.65 0.13 19.88
N TYR A 39 15.54 -1.19 19.62
CA TYR A 39 15.01 -2.13 20.61
C TYR A 39 15.78 -2.05 21.93
N LYS A 40 17.11 -2.13 21.90
CA LYS A 40 17.96 -2.02 23.10
C LYS A 40 17.76 -0.69 23.83
N TYR A 41 17.65 0.41 23.08
CA TYR A 41 17.43 1.75 23.64
C TYR A 41 16.11 1.85 24.42
N PHE A 42 15.00 1.43 23.80
CA PHE A 42 13.67 1.44 24.44
C PHE A 42 13.53 0.41 25.56
N ASN A 43 14.27 -0.69 25.50
CA ASN A 43 14.25 -1.73 26.53
C ASN A 43 15.19 -1.44 27.72
N GLY A 44 16.16 -0.54 27.55
CA GLY A 44 17.18 -0.25 28.55
C GLY A 44 16.74 0.66 29.71
N GLY A 45 15.54 1.23 29.66
CA GLY A 45 15.00 2.08 30.73
C GLY A 45 13.82 2.94 30.27
N ASP A 46 13.30 3.77 31.17
CA ASP A 46 12.26 4.74 30.85
C ASP A 46 12.84 5.89 30.00
N ARG A 47 12.19 6.15 28.89
CA ARG A 47 12.50 7.14 27.85
C ARG A 47 11.37 8.14 27.67
N GLY A 48 10.19 7.91 28.28
CA GLY A 48 8.99 8.67 27.99
C GLY A 48 8.51 8.55 26.53
N ALA A 49 9.00 7.56 25.78
CA ALA A 49 8.70 7.37 24.36
C ALA A 49 8.90 5.92 23.92
N SER A 50 8.08 5.47 22.98
CA SER A 50 8.20 4.17 22.30
C SER A 50 7.36 4.15 21.03
N ALA A 51 7.50 3.09 20.23
CA ALA A 51 6.62 2.76 19.12
C ALA A 51 6.23 1.28 19.18
N HIS A 52 5.25 0.85 18.40
CA HIS A 52 4.89 -0.57 18.33
C HIS A 52 5.90 -1.36 17.50
N TYR A 53 6.45 -0.73 16.46
CA TYR A 53 7.40 -1.33 15.55
C TYR A 53 8.58 -0.42 15.28
N VAL A 54 9.74 -1.05 15.08
CA VAL A 54 10.90 -0.43 14.44
C VAL A 54 11.29 -1.29 13.23
N VAL A 55 11.57 -0.64 12.12
CA VAL A 55 11.84 -1.25 10.81
C VAL A 55 13.17 -0.74 10.27
N ASP A 56 14.07 -1.64 9.91
CA ASP A 56 15.30 -1.33 9.19
C ASP A 56 15.32 -2.04 7.82
N ASP A 57 16.45 -1.98 7.13
CA ASP A 57 16.65 -2.57 5.81
C ASP A 57 16.72 -4.12 5.81
N LYS A 58 16.84 -4.73 6.99
CA LYS A 58 17.05 -6.18 7.18
C LYS A 58 15.85 -6.86 7.85
N GLN A 59 15.13 -6.16 8.73
CA GLN A 59 14.13 -6.77 9.61
C GLN A 59 13.09 -5.79 10.15
N VAL A 60 12.05 -6.37 10.77
CA VAL A 60 11.04 -5.66 11.56
C VAL A 60 11.04 -6.23 12.97
N ILE A 61 11.07 -5.36 13.97
CA ILE A 61 10.98 -5.72 15.38
C ILE A 61 9.70 -5.13 15.97
N GLN A 62 8.86 -5.98 16.55
CA GLN A 62 7.71 -5.57 17.35
C GLN A 62 8.13 -5.35 18.81
N LEU A 63 7.92 -4.14 19.31
CA LEU A 63 8.29 -3.70 20.66
C LEU A 63 7.11 -3.72 21.64
N VAL A 64 5.89 -3.44 21.17
CA VAL A 64 4.69 -3.32 22.01
C VAL A 64 3.56 -4.09 21.36
N GLU A 65 2.73 -4.75 22.17
CA GLU A 65 1.52 -5.43 21.71
C GLU A 65 0.52 -4.41 21.15
N HIS A 66 -0.24 -4.77 20.12
CA HIS A 66 -1.19 -3.83 19.50
C HIS A 66 -2.32 -3.38 20.42
N SER A 67 -2.65 -4.20 21.43
CA SER A 67 -3.67 -3.88 22.43
C SER A 67 -3.14 -2.98 23.56
N VAL A 68 -1.84 -2.68 23.58
CA VAL A 68 -1.19 -1.86 24.60
C VAL A 68 -0.74 -0.55 23.99
N GLN A 69 -1.02 0.55 24.68
CA GLN A 69 -0.63 1.87 24.20
C GLN A 69 0.90 2.04 24.28
N SER A 70 1.52 2.35 23.14
CA SER A 70 2.89 2.87 23.07
C SER A 70 2.89 4.41 23.08
N TRP A 71 4.03 5.03 23.37
CA TRP A 71 4.12 6.47 23.63
C TRP A 71 4.81 7.21 22.48
N HIS A 72 4.17 7.32 21.31
CA HIS A 72 4.77 7.92 20.09
C HIS A 72 4.12 9.24 19.62
N ASN A 73 2.92 9.57 20.09
CA ASN A 73 2.04 10.62 19.56
C ASN A 73 1.39 11.45 20.70
N GLY A 74 2.15 11.74 21.76
CA GLY A 74 1.63 12.36 22.99
C GLY A 74 1.72 13.89 23.07
N LYS A 75 2.54 14.54 22.23
CA LYS A 75 2.78 15.99 22.28
C LYS A 75 2.21 16.68 21.03
N LYS A 76 1.46 17.76 21.22
CA LYS A 76 1.00 18.66 20.15
C LYS A 76 2.05 19.75 19.87
N TYR A 77 2.35 19.99 18.60
CA TYR A 77 3.29 21.00 18.10
C TYR A 77 2.58 22.13 17.34
N VAL A 78 1.33 21.92 16.93
CA VAL A 78 0.47 22.93 16.30
C VAL A 78 -0.90 22.93 16.97
N SER A 79 -1.61 24.05 16.90
CA SER A 79 -2.96 24.21 17.47
C SER A 79 -3.99 23.32 16.75
N ASN A 80 -3.92 23.27 15.42
CA ASN A 80 -4.89 22.58 14.56
C ASN A 80 -4.18 21.61 13.59
N PRO A 81 -3.77 20.41 14.05
CA PRO A 81 -3.24 19.38 13.16
C PRO A 81 -4.36 18.84 12.26
N SER A 82 -4.01 18.21 11.13
CA SER A 82 -4.98 17.70 10.15
C SER A 82 -5.78 16.49 10.65
N VAL A 83 -5.23 15.72 11.60
CA VAL A 83 -5.84 14.51 12.16
C VAL A 83 -5.76 14.57 13.70
N PRO A 84 -6.42 15.55 14.34
CA PRO A 84 -6.32 15.80 15.78
C PRO A 84 -6.87 14.67 16.66
N GLN A 85 -7.66 13.77 16.08
CA GLN A 85 -8.25 12.62 16.74
C GLN A 85 -7.29 11.43 16.92
N CYS A 86 -6.19 11.37 16.15
CA CYS A 86 -5.19 10.33 16.30
C CYS A 86 -4.30 10.59 17.52
N ASN A 87 -4.15 9.60 18.41
CA ASN A 87 -3.40 9.69 19.66
C ASN A 87 -2.77 8.33 20.03
N ASN A 88 -2.11 8.25 21.19
CA ASN A 88 -1.39 7.05 21.64
C ASN A 88 -2.28 5.82 21.91
N SER A 89 -3.57 5.99 22.22
CA SER A 89 -4.49 4.89 22.58
C SER A 89 -5.36 4.40 21.43
N ASN A 90 -5.19 4.97 20.22
CA ASN A 90 -5.96 4.57 19.04
C ASN A 90 -5.10 4.40 17.78
N SER A 91 -3.80 4.20 17.92
CA SER A 91 -2.91 4.09 16.76
C SER A 91 -1.76 3.11 16.96
N ILE A 92 -1.25 2.60 15.83
CA ILE A 92 -0.02 1.80 15.77
C ILE A 92 1.11 2.66 15.19
N GLY A 93 2.10 2.99 16.01
CA GLY A 93 3.33 3.68 15.58
C GLY A 93 4.37 2.74 14.96
N ILE A 94 4.89 3.12 13.79
CA ILE A 94 5.97 2.43 13.06
C ILE A 94 7.14 3.41 12.87
N GLU A 95 8.30 3.08 13.42
CA GLU A 95 9.56 3.81 13.25
C GLU A 95 10.39 3.23 12.10
N ILE A 96 10.72 4.04 11.10
CA ILE A 96 11.63 3.65 10.01
C ILE A 96 13.05 4.13 10.35
N CYS A 97 14.01 3.20 10.33
CA CYS A 97 15.43 3.51 10.57
C CYS A 97 16.02 4.32 9.41
N VAL A 98 16.89 5.29 9.74
CA VAL A 98 17.53 6.18 8.77
C VAL A 98 19.06 6.22 8.91
N ASN A 99 19.64 5.23 9.59
CA ASN A 99 21.06 5.07 9.83
C ASN A 99 21.86 5.05 8.52
N GLN A 100 23.04 5.69 8.52
CA GLN A 100 23.86 5.89 7.32
C GLN A 100 24.34 4.59 6.67
N ASP A 101 24.56 3.54 7.47
CA ASP A 101 24.98 2.21 7.02
C ASP A 101 23.80 1.29 6.63
N GLY A 102 22.57 1.81 6.65
CA GLY A 102 21.36 1.10 6.26
C GLY A 102 20.82 1.53 4.89
N ASP A 103 20.18 0.60 4.19
CA ASP A 103 19.47 0.89 2.95
C ASP A 103 18.05 1.43 3.23
N TYR A 104 17.93 2.76 3.28
CA TYR A 104 16.65 3.42 3.56
C TYR A 104 15.53 3.01 2.59
N SER A 105 15.83 2.75 1.32
CA SER A 105 14.80 2.33 0.35
C SER A 105 14.24 0.95 0.71
N LYS A 106 15.08 0.02 1.16
CA LYS A 106 14.64 -1.27 1.70
C LYS A 106 13.89 -1.13 3.02
N ALA A 107 14.33 -0.25 3.92
CA ALA A 107 13.59 0.02 5.16
C ALA A 107 12.17 0.54 4.88
N VAL A 108 12.02 1.44 3.91
CA VAL A 108 10.71 1.92 3.43
C VAL A 108 9.90 0.77 2.82
N ALA A 109 10.48 -0.09 1.99
CA ALA A 109 9.78 -1.24 1.41
C ALA A 109 9.30 -2.25 2.48
N ASN A 110 10.12 -2.53 3.49
CA ASN A 110 9.75 -3.37 4.63
C ASN A 110 8.59 -2.73 5.43
N ALA A 111 8.65 -1.42 5.64
CA ALA A 111 7.58 -0.67 6.31
C ALA A 111 6.28 -0.70 5.50
N VAL A 112 6.34 -0.63 4.17
CA VAL A 112 5.18 -0.82 3.29
C VAL A 112 4.56 -2.21 3.48
N GLU A 113 5.36 -3.29 3.46
CA GLU A 113 4.86 -4.65 3.69
C GLU A 113 4.19 -4.78 5.07
N LEU A 114 4.82 -4.22 6.11
CA LEU A 114 4.28 -4.19 7.47
C LEU A 114 2.95 -3.44 7.53
N THR A 115 2.91 -2.21 7.01
CA THR A 115 1.71 -1.37 7.02
C THR A 115 0.55 -2.05 6.31
N ARG A 116 0.79 -2.71 5.17
CA ARG A 116 -0.26 -3.48 4.47
C ARG A 116 -0.83 -4.61 5.31
N LYS A 117 0.02 -5.36 6.02
CA LYS A 117 -0.43 -6.43 6.92
C LYS A 117 -1.31 -5.86 8.03
N LEU A 118 -0.88 -4.79 8.68
CA LEU A 118 -1.62 -4.14 9.77
C LEU A 118 -2.93 -3.52 9.29
N MET A 119 -2.94 -2.89 8.11
CA MET A 119 -4.17 -2.38 7.48
C MET A 119 -5.20 -3.49 7.30
N LYS A 120 -4.77 -4.65 6.78
CA LYS A 120 -5.65 -5.82 6.58
C LYS A 120 -6.12 -6.40 7.91
N GLU A 121 -5.22 -6.58 8.87
CA GLU A 121 -5.51 -7.20 10.17
C GLU A 121 -6.50 -6.38 11.01
N PHE A 122 -6.35 -5.06 11.02
CA PHE A 122 -7.18 -4.15 11.82
C PHE A 122 -8.29 -3.47 11.02
N ASN A 123 -8.47 -3.82 9.74
CA ASN A 123 -9.38 -3.16 8.81
C ASN A 123 -9.21 -1.63 8.81
N ILE A 124 -7.95 -1.17 8.80
CA ILE A 124 -7.60 0.25 8.78
C ILE A 124 -7.50 0.71 7.32
N PRO A 125 -8.36 1.63 6.86
CA PRO A 125 -8.30 2.13 5.50
C PRO A 125 -7.07 3.01 5.27
N VAL A 126 -6.68 3.16 4.01
CA VAL A 126 -5.44 3.86 3.63
C VAL A 126 -5.40 5.30 4.16
N ASP A 127 -6.51 6.03 4.16
CA ASP A 127 -6.64 7.40 4.66
C ASP A 127 -6.27 7.54 6.14
N ARG A 128 -6.39 6.46 6.92
CA ARG A 128 -5.97 6.39 8.32
C ARG A 128 -4.53 5.90 8.52
N VAL A 129 -3.77 5.74 7.45
CA VAL A 129 -2.30 5.67 7.49
C VAL A 129 -1.74 7.08 7.28
N ILE A 130 -1.19 7.64 8.34
CA ILE A 130 -0.82 9.06 8.44
C ILE A 130 0.63 9.23 8.88
N ARG A 131 1.16 10.44 8.75
CA ARG A 131 2.44 10.85 9.33
C ARG A 131 2.22 11.33 10.76
N HIS A 132 3.26 11.29 11.59
CA HIS A 132 3.22 11.94 12.91
C HIS A 132 2.97 13.46 12.81
N TYR A 133 3.41 14.08 11.71
CA TYR A 133 3.05 15.46 11.37
C TYR A 133 1.54 15.66 11.28
N ASP A 134 0.81 14.74 10.65
CA ASP A 134 -0.61 14.90 10.40
C ASP A 134 -1.42 14.86 11.70
N SER A 135 -0.97 14.13 12.72
CA SER A 135 -1.65 14.00 14.02
C SER A 135 -1.36 15.13 14.99
N CYS A 136 -0.14 15.68 14.98
CA CYS A 136 0.29 16.61 16.03
C CYS A 136 1.15 17.78 15.55
N GLY A 137 1.58 17.80 14.29
CA GLY A 137 2.44 18.84 13.70
C GLY A 137 3.94 18.65 13.91
N LYS A 138 4.40 17.55 14.51
CA LYS A 138 5.84 17.24 14.61
C LYS A 138 6.41 17.06 13.20
N GLN A 139 7.59 17.61 12.91
CA GLN A 139 8.29 17.43 11.63
C GLN A 139 8.82 15.99 11.46
N CYS A 140 7.90 15.02 11.37
CA CYS A 140 8.17 13.58 11.33
C CYS A 140 7.09 12.88 10.47
N PRO A 141 7.46 11.97 9.55
CA PRO A 141 8.80 11.51 9.20
C PRO A 141 9.58 12.58 8.40
N ALA A 142 10.77 12.94 8.86
CA ALA A 142 11.50 14.14 8.40
C ALA A 142 11.95 14.07 6.93
N LYS A 143 12.54 12.95 6.48
CA LYS A 143 12.93 12.75 5.08
C LYS A 143 11.70 12.73 4.18
N MET A 144 10.63 12.03 4.56
CA MET A 144 9.40 11.99 3.76
C MET A 144 8.66 13.34 3.69
N LEU A 145 8.82 14.22 4.68
CA LEU A 145 8.33 15.60 4.62
C LEU A 145 9.19 16.48 3.72
N ARG A 146 10.52 16.36 3.82
CA ARG A 146 11.47 17.10 2.97
C ARG A 146 11.38 16.69 1.51
N GLU A 147 11.08 15.41 1.25
CA GLU A 147 10.93 14.83 -0.08
C GLU A 147 9.52 14.24 -0.23
N PRO A 148 8.49 15.06 -0.53
CA PRO A 148 7.08 14.64 -0.57
C PRO A 148 6.77 13.47 -1.52
N LYS A 149 7.64 13.23 -2.51
CA LYS A 149 7.54 12.08 -3.41
C LYS A 149 7.67 10.74 -2.66
N LEU A 150 8.45 10.67 -1.57
CA LEU A 150 8.58 9.47 -0.75
C LEU A 150 7.27 9.12 -0.04
N TRP A 151 6.60 10.11 0.54
CA TRP A 151 5.28 9.88 1.16
C TRP A 151 4.23 9.48 0.11
N THR A 152 4.24 10.16 -1.04
CA THR A 152 3.34 9.82 -2.16
C THR A 152 3.57 8.39 -2.64
N TYR A 153 4.82 7.98 -2.79
CA TYR A 153 5.20 6.61 -3.11
C TYR A 153 4.71 5.63 -2.03
N PHE A 154 5.01 5.91 -0.76
CA PHE A 154 4.60 5.07 0.37
C PHE A 154 3.09 4.82 0.36
N LYS A 155 2.28 5.88 0.22
CA LYS A 155 0.81 5.80 0.14
C LYS A 155 0.33 4.96 -1.03
N LYS A 156 0.90 5.13 -2.23
CA LYS A 156 0.58 4.29 -3.39
C LYS A 156 0.96 2.83 -3.15
N ALA A 157 2.13 2.59 -2.56
CA ALA A 157 2.65 1.24 -2.34
C ALA A 157 1.82 0.45 -1.31
N ILE A 158 1.33 1.10 -0.24
CA ILE A 158 0.47 0.46 0.77
C ILE A 158 -0.98 0.26 0.30
N GLN A 159 -1.49 1.10 -0.60
CA GLN A 159 -2.74 0.80 -1.31
C GLN A 159 -2.59 -0.48 -2.12
N GLY A 160 -1.36 -0.72 -2.57
CA GLY A 160 -1.04 -1.76 -3.51
C GLY A 160 -1.61 -1.43 -4.88
N VAL A 161 -0.84 -1.76 -5.91
CA VAL A 161 -1.50 -2.50 -6.97
C VAL A 161 -2.03 -3.75 -6.26
N GLN A 162 -3.34 -3.81 -5.98
CA GLN A 162 -3.96 -5.07 -5.55
C GLN A 162 -3.50 -6.11 -6.57
N LYS A 163 -2.77 -7.13 -6.10
CA LYS A 163 -2.71 -8.40 -6.83
C LYS A 163 -4.13 -8.91 -6.84
N ASP A 164 -4.81 -8.52 -7.89
CA ASP A 164 -6.14 -8.95 -8.20
C ASP A 164 -5.94 -10.33 -8.79
N GLU A 165 -5.97 -11.35 -7.93
CA GLU A 165 -5.75 -12.75 -8.32
C GLU A 165 -6.74 -13.19 -9.41
N GLU A 166 -7.95 -12.62 -9.39
CA GLU A 166 -8.95 -12.81 -10.43
C GLU A 166 -8.49 -12.20 -11.76
N TYR A 167 -8.00 -10.96 -11.74
CA TYR A 167 -7.38 -10.32 -12.90
C TYR A 167 -6.14 -11.07 -13.42
N GLU A 168 -5.25 -11.52 -12.53
CA GLU A 168 -4.06 -12.28 -12.93
C GLU A 168 -4.44 -13.60 -13.61
N LYS A 169 -5.42 -14.33 -13.06
CA LYS A 169 -5.99 -15.53 -13.69
C LYS A 169 -6.66 -15.21 -15.01
N ALA A 170 -7.40 -14.10 -15.10
CA ALA A 170 -8.05 -13.68 -16.33
C ALA A 170 -7.04 -13.35 -17.43
N VAL A 171 -5.98 -12.61 -17.09
CA VAL A 171 -4.86 -12.33 -18.01
C VAL A 171 -4.22 -13.64 -18.48
N GLN A 172 -3.97 -14.60 -17.58
CA GLN A 172 -3.45 -15.91 -17.98
C GLN A 172 -4.42 -16.64 -18.92
N ASN A 173 -5.72 -16.62 -18.64
CA ASN A 173 -6.72 -17.25 -19.50
C ASN A 173 -6.75 -16.62 -20.90
N LEU A 174 -6.72 -15.30 -21.01
CA LEU A 174 -6.66 -14.60 -22.30
C LEU A 174 -5.37 -14.89 -23.08
N VAL A 175 -4.25 -15.20 -22.40
CA VAL A 175 -3.02 -15.67 -23.05
C VAL A 175 -3.23 -17.08 -23.61
N LEU A 176 -3.80 -17.99 -22.81
CA LEU A 176 -4.10 -19.37 -23.23
C LEU A 176 -5.04 -19.39 -24.44
N GLU A 177 -6.01 -18.48 -24.47
CA GLU A 177 -6.98 -18.31 -25.55
C GLU A 177 -6.44 -17.54 -26.76
N GLY A 178 -5.17 -17.13 -26.74
CA GLY A 178 -4.50 -16.44 -27.85
C GLY A 178 -4.98 -15.00 -28.10
N ILE A 179 -5.82 -14.44 -27.21
CA ILE A 179 -6.33 -13.07 -27.31
C ILE A 179 -5.20 -12.06 -27.03
N ILE A 180 -4.28 -12.38 -26.12
CA ILE A 180 -3.11 -11.54 -25.81
C ILE A 180 -1.81 -12.33 -25.85
N GLY A 181 -0.70 -11.67 -26.15
CA GLY A 181 0.59 -12.35 -26.37
C GLY A 181 1.48 -12.50 -25.14
N SER A 182 1.32 -11.66 -24.10
CA SER A 182 2.15 -11.72 -22.89
C SER A 182 1.43 -11.10 -21.69
N PRO A 183 1.44 -11.76 -20.51
CA PRO A 183 0.89 -11.18 -19.28
C PRO A 183 1.54 -9.87 -18.85
N ALA A 184 2.84 -9.67 -19.16
CA ALA A 184 3.60 -8.53 -18.68
C ALA A 184 3.05 -7.19 -19.21
N ALA A 185 2.55 -7.17 -20.46
CA ALA A 185 1.93 -5.99 -21.07
C ALA A 185 0.61 -5.56 -20.39
N TRP A 186 0.07 -6.43 -19.54
CA TRP A 186 -1.20 -6.23 -18.83
C TRP A 186 -1.01 -6.14 -17.31
N THR A 187 0.24 -6.26 -16.80
CA THR A 187 0.57 -5.98 -15.40
C THR A 187 0.64 -4.48 -15.12
N SER A 188 0.96 -3.67 -16.13
CA SER A 188 0.84 -2.21 -16.12
C SER A 188 0.24 -1.80 -17.46
N ILE A 189 -1.08 -1.65 -17.51
CA ILE A 189 -1.83 -1.57 -18.77
C ILE A 189 -1.40 -0.33 -19.56
N ASN A 190 -0.79 -0.57 -20.72
CA ASN A 190 -0.61 0.48 -21.71
C ASN A 190 -1.91 0.67 -22.49
N LEU A 191 -2.64 1.76 -22.22
CA LEU A 191 -3.94 2.04 -22.83
C LEU A 191 -3.90 2.12 -24.37
N LYS A 192 -2.72 2.35 -24.97
CA LYS A 192 -2.56 2.31 -26.44
C LYS A 192 -2.82 0.92 -27.04
N ASN A 193 -2.73 -0.14 -26.25
CA ASN A 193 -2.95 -1.52 -26.69
C ASN A 193 -4.44 -1.93 -26.65
N VAL A 194 -5.31 -1.13 -26.03
CA VAL A 194 -6.74 -1.46 -25.84
C VAL A 194 -7.48 -1.68 -27.16
N PRO A 195 -7.28 -0.87 -28.23
CA PRO A 195 -7.94 -1.13 -29.50
C PRO A 195 -7.64 -2.52 -30.08
N ALA A 196 -6.38 -2.96 -30.00
CA ALA A 196 -5.97 -4.27 -30.47
C ALA A 196 -6.58 -5.40 -29.62
N LEU A 197 -6.66 -5.23 -28.29
CA LEU A 197 -7.35 -6.16 -27.40
C LEU A 197 -8.82 -6.32 -27.80
N ILE A 198 -9.55 -5.20 -28.00
CA ILE A 198 -10.96 -5.21 -28.38
C ILE A 198 -11.20 -5.93 -29.70
N SER A 199 -10.40 -5.66 -30.73
CA SER A 199 -10.49 -6.37 -32.01
C SER A 199 -10.25 -7.88 -31.85
N LYS A 200 -9.26 -8.28 -31.05
CA LYS A 200 -8.97 -9.71 -30.81
C LYS A 200 -10.07 -10.42 -30.03
N ILE A 201 -10.68 -9.76 -29.04
CA ILE A 201 -11.87 -10.28 -28.35
C ILE A 201 -13.02 -10.45 -29.35
N GLY A 202 -13.25 -9.45 -30.21
CA GLY A 202 -14.26 -9.49 -31.27
C GLY A 202 -14.13 -10.71 -32.17
N ILE A 203 -12.91 -10.96 -32.65
CA ILE A 203 -12.59 -12.13 -33.49
C ILE A 203 -12.85 -13.41 -32.70
N ARG A 204 -12.31 -13.52 -31.47
CA ARG A 204 -12.35 -14.77 -30.70
C ARG A 204 -13.75 -15.17 -30.23
N LEU A 205 -14.56 -14.21 -29.78
CA LEU A 205 -15.88 -14.48 -29.19
C LEU A 205 -17.04 -14.36 -30.18
N PHE A 206 -16.91 -13.54 -31.23
CA PHE A 206 -18.05 -13.16 -32.07
C PHE A 206 -17.79 -13.26 -33.58
N ASP A 207 -16.58 -13.68 -34.00
CA ASP A 207 -16.17 -13.76 -35.41
C ASP A 207 -16.34 -12.42 -36.15
N VAL A 208 -16.05 -11.30 -35.47
CA VAL A 208 -16.10 -9.95 -36.05
C VAL A 208 -14.72 -9.31 -36.11
N ILE A 209 -14.42 -8.63 -37.21
CA ILE A 209 -13.06 -8.16 -37.51
C ILE A 209 -12.84 -6.66 -37.26
N THR A 210 -13.90 -5.86 -37.06
CA THR A 210 -13.77 -4.42 -36.80
C THR A 210 -13.96 -4.10 -35.32
N TYR A 211 -13.29 -3.03 -34.85
CA TYR A 211 -13.41 -2.55 -33.48
C TYR A 211 -14.86 -2.21 -33.11
N ASP A 212 -15.57 -1.48 -33.98
CA ASP A 212 -16.94 -1.03 -33.70
C ASP A 212 -17.93 -2.20 -33.64
N MET A 213 -17.77 -3.21 -34.51
CA MET A 213 -18.56 -4.44 -34.44
C MET A 213 -18.26 -5.22 -33.15
N ALA A 214 -16.99 -5.29 -32.74
CA ALA A 214 -16.60 -5.96 -31.50
C ALA A 214 -17.21 -5.28 -30.27
N VAL A 215 -17.17 -3.95 -30.21
CA VAL A 215 -17.82 -3.18 -29.12
C VAL A 215 -19.33 -3.41 -29.13
N ALA A 216 -20.00 -3.35 -30.29
CA ALA A 216 -21.44 -3.58 -30.40
C ALA A 216 -21.82 -4.98 -29.90
N LYS A 217 -21.09 -6.02 -30.32
CA LYS A 217 -21.32 -7.41 -29.87
C LYS A 217 -21.06 -7.60 -28.38
N MET A 218 -20.03 -6.97 -27.83
CA MET A 218 -19.77 -7.01 -26.39
C MET A 218 -20.83 -6.29 -25.56
N VAL A 219 -21.48 -5.27 -26.12
CA VAL A 219 -22.64 -4.61 -25.46
C VAL A 219 -23.87 -5.50 -25.51
N GLU A 220 -24.18 -6.10 -26.66
CA GLU A 220 -25.27 -7.09 -26.82
C GLU A 220 -25.11 -8.26 -25.85
N ALA A 221 -23.88 -8.79 -25.73
CA ALA A 221 -23.52 -9.86 -24.81
C ALA A 221 -23.42 -9.42 -23.35
N LYS A 222 -23.70 -8.15 -23.02
CA LYS A 222 -23.58 -7.58 -21.67
C LYS A 222 -22.18 -7.74 -21.06
N ILE A 223 -21.13 -7.87 -21.87
CA ILE A 223 -19.73 -7.80 -21.43
C ILE A 223 -19.41 -6.33 -21.10
N ILE A 224 -19.76 -5.41 -21.97
CA ILE A 224 -19.62 -3.96 -21.79
C ILE A 224 -20.95 -3.34 -21.37
N ASN A 225 -20.97 -2.65 -20.23
CA ASN A 225 -22.16 -1.94 -19.72
C ASN A 225 -22.15 -0.43 -20.03
N SER A 226 -21.00 0.14 -20.39
CA SER A 226 -20.82 1.57 -20.63
C SER A 226 -20.24 1.82 -22.03
N PRO A 227 -21.04 1.69 -23.10
CA PRO A 227 -20.56 1.71 -24.49
C PRO A 227 -19.79 2.98 -24.87
N GLY A 228 -20.20 4.15 -24.35
CA GLY A 228 -19.56 5.43 -24.67
C GLY A 228 -18.08 5.50 -24.34
N VAL A 229 -17.63 4.82 -23.27
CA VAL A 229 -16.20 4.70 -22.91
C VAL A 229 -15.40 4.07 -24.04
N TRP A 230 -15.96 3.04 -24.67
CA TRP A 230 -15.30 2.23 -25.69
C TRP A 230 -15.47 2.83 -27.08
N GLN A 231 -16.62 3.41 -27.39
CA GLN A 231 -16.87 4.13 -28.64
C GLN A 231 -15.98 5.37 -28.76
N ASP A 232 -15.87 6.16 -27.68
CA ASP A 232 -15.03 7.37 -27.64
C ASP A 232 -13.54 7.07 -27.42
N LYS A 233 -13.19 5.81 -27.14
CA LYS A 233 -11.82 5.35 -26.80
C LYS A 233 -11.23 6.06 -25.57
N LYS A 234 -12.07 6.39 -24.58
CA LYS A 234 -11.70 7.07 -23.32
C LYS A 234 -11.48 6.05 -22.20
N TYR A 235 -10.48 5.19 -22.36
CA TYR A 235 -10.20 4.11 -21.41
C TYR A 235 -9.54 4.64 -20.13
N ILE A 236 -9.76 3.92 -19.03
CA ILE A 236 -8.98 4.06 -17.80
C ILE A 236 -8.55 2.66 -17.35
N GLU A 237 -7.46 2.55 -16.59
CA GLU A 237 -6.92 1.25 -16.21
C GLU A 237 -7.98 0.31 -15.59
N GLN A 238 -8.84 0.84 -14.71
CA GLN A 238 -9.87 0.04 -14.05
C GLN A 238 -10.87 -0.58 -15.03
N ASN A 239 -11.37 0.17 -16.01
CA ASN A 239 -12.37 -0.37 -16.93
C ASN A 239 -11.81 -1.45 -17.86
N VAL A 240 -10.50 -1.38 -18.17
CA VAL A 240 -9.82 -2.42 -18.95
C VAL A 240 -9.62 -3.68 -18.11
N ARG A 241 -9.30 -3.53 -16.81
CA ARG A 241 -9.20 -4.67 -15.89
C ARG A 241 -10.53 -5.41 -15.76
N ASP A 242 -11.61 -4.67 -15.53
CA ASP A 242 -12.96 -5.23 -15.42
C ASP A 242 -13.38 -5.96 -16.70
N LEU A 243 -13.06 -5.40 -17.88
CA LEU A 243 -13.32 -6.05 -19.16
C LEU A 243 -12.57 -7.39 -19.28
N ILE A 244 -11.28 -7.43 -18.95
CA ILE A 244 -10.45 -8.64 -19.05
C ILE A 244 -10.99 -9.75 -18.15
N VAL A 245 -11.34 -9.43 -16.91
CA VAL A 245 -11.97 -10.37 -15.97
C VAL A 245 -13.26 -10.92 -16.55
N LYS A 246 -14.12 -10.04 -17.05
CA LYS A 246 -15.42 -10.43 -17.58
C LYS A 246 -15.30 -11.29 -18.83
N VAL A 247 -14.43 -10.92 -19.78
CA VAL A 247 -14.14 -11.71 -20.98
C VAL A 247 -13.60 -13.08 -20.62
N SER A 248 -12.69 -13.18 -19.63
CA SER A 248 -12.19 -14.46 -19.15
C SER A 248 -13.33 -15.37 -18.65
N GLY A 249 -14.34 -14.81 -17.99
CA GLY A 249 -15.52 -15.57 -17.55
C GLY A 249 -16.43 -16.07 -18.68
N TYR A 250 -16.32 -15.52 -19.89
CA TYR A 250 -17.04 -16.00 -21.09
C TYR A 250 -16.28 -17.08 -21.87
N LEU A 251 -14.99 -17.26 -21.58
CA LEU A 251 -14.12 -18.24 -22.25
C LEU A 251 -14.13 -19.60 -21.54
N GLY A 252 -14.73 -19.69 -20.34
CA GLY A 252 -14.84 -20.90 -19.51
C GLY A 252 -16.20 -21.57 -19.56
#